data_AF-A0AAV9MXZ2-F1
#
_entry.id   AF-A0AAV9MXZ2-F1
#
_cell.length_a   1.000
_cell.length_b   1.000
_cell.length_c   1.000
_cell.angle_alpha   90.00
_cell.angle_beta   90.00
_cell.angle_gamma   90.00
#
_symmetry.space_group_name_H-M   'P 1'
#
loop_
_entity.id
_entity.type
_entity.pdbx_description
1 polymer ?
#
loop_
_entity_poly.entity_id
_entity_poly.type
_entity_poly.pdbx_seq_one_letter_code
_entity_poly.pdbx_strand_id
1 'polypeptide(L)'
;MMHATDRKAAMLLMTPMRDARISGPALRTAHHEVGSYLAREFVVHMIGVETYSIPHVQGNDTQGFRLLNEAQTLIVALMRGGEPMALGVSAVFPLASFLHAKVPKTITKEHLNGMKAIILLDSVNTGGSVVEFIQFVRAADNNIRIVVVAGVIQASSISKFKKEVREGPDNLSLAAFRISHNEFKGQGGTDTGNRLFNTTYMD
;
A
#
# COMPACT_ATOMS: atom_id res chain seq x y z
N MET A 1 -9.43 -7.22 -7.71
CA MET A 1 -9.52 -6.17 -6.65
C MET A 1 -10.09 -6.81 -5.40
N MET A 2 -9.54 -6.50 -4.23
CA MET A 2 -10.10 -6.87 -2.92
C MET A 2 -10.31 -5.62 -2.07
N HIS A 3 -11.33 -5.60 -1.22
CA HIS A 3 -11.54 -4.50 -0.29
C HIS A 3 -12.13 -4.94 1.06
N ALA A 4 -11.91 -4.11 2.08
CA ALA A 4 -12.36 -4.37 3.45
C ALA A 4 -13.55 -3.52 3.92
N THR A 5 -14.18 -2.75 3.03
CA THR A 5 -15.26 -1.77 3.35
C THR A 5 -16.26 -2.28 4.40
N ASP A 6 -16.76 -3.50 4.24
CA ASP A 6 -17.84 -4.06 5.07
C ASP A 6 -17.35 -5.14 6.05
N ARG A 7 -16.03 -5.26 6.23
CA ARG A 7 -15.45 -6.26 7.14
C ARG A 7 -15.50 -5.74 8.58
N LYS A 8 -16.03 -6.54 9.49
CA LYS A 8 -16.19 -6.18 10.91
C LYS A 8 -14.89 -5.71 11.57
N ALA A 9 -13.77 -6.38 11.33
CA ALA A 9 -12.46 -5.97 11.84
C ALA A 9 -12.02 -4.60 11.28
N ALA A 10 -12.30 -4.34 9.99
CA ALA A 10 -12.00 -3.07 9.37
C ALA A 10 -12.83 -1.92 9.96
N MET A 11 -14.06 -2.16 10.40
CA MET A 11 -14.87 -1.12 11.07
C MET A 11 -14.19 -0.62 12.35
N LEU A 12 -13.59 -1.52 13.15
CA LEU A 12 -12.82 -1.14 14.35
C LEU A 12 -11.58 -0.33 13.98
N LEU A 13 -10.77 -0.85 13.05
CA LEU A 13 -9.54 -0.20 12.59
C LEU A 13 -9.79 1.17 11.91
N MET A 14 -10.98 1.39 11.35
CA MET A 14 -11.34 2.63 10.68
C MET A 14 -11.63 3.77 11.67
N THR A 15 -12.10 3.46 12.88
CA THR A 15 -12.56 4.44 13.86
C THR A 15 -11.48 5.51 14.14
N PRO A 16 -10.24 5.15 14.53
CA PRO A 16 -9.23 6.17 14.83
C PRO A 16 -8.78 6.97 13.62
N MET A 17 -8.90 6.43 12.41
CA MET A 17 -8.56 7.17 11.17
C MET A 17 -9.55 8.30 10.87
N ARG A 18 -10.80 8.17 11.32
CA ARG A 18 -11.89 9.13 11.04
C ARG A 18 -12.16 10.10 12.18
N ASP A 19 -11.73 9.78 13.38
CA ASP A 19 -11.90 10.67 14.53
C ASP A 19 -11.07 11.95 14.32
N ALA A 20 -11.75 13.09 14.20
CA ALA A 20 -11.11 14.39 13.99
C ALA A 20 -10.24 14.82 15.18
N ARG A 21 -10.46 14.24 16.36
CA ARG A 21 -9.64 14.48 17.57
C ARG A 21 -8.29 13.78 17.52
N ILE A 22 -8.10 12.85 16.58
CA ILE A 22 -6.87 12.08 16.44
C ILE A 22 -6.04 12.67 15.30
N SER A 23 -4.79 13.01 15.59
CA SER A 23 -3.81 13.52 14.62
C SER A 23 -2.39 13.11 15.01
N GLY A 24 -1.42 13.43 14.16
CA GLY A 24 0.00 13.23 14.44
C GLY A 24 0.36 11.76 14.68
N PRO A 25 1.20 11.46 15.68
CA PRO A 25 1.65 10.09 15.96
C PRO A 25 0.51 9.07 16.11
N ALA A 26 -0.57 9.43 16.81
CA ALA A 26 -1.69 8.52 17.02
C ALA A 26 -2.42 8.16 15.72
N LEU A 27 -2.58 9.15 14.82
CA LEU A 27 -3.15 8.89 13.49
C LEU A 27 -2.22 8.04 12.63
N ARG A 28 -0.90 8.26 12.71
CA ARG A 28 0.10 7.42 12.02
C ARG A 28 0.04 5.98 12.50
N THR A 29 -0.11 5.74 13.81
CA THR A 29 -0.28 4.39 14.36
C THR A 29 -1.52 3.70 13.79
N ALA A 30 -2.65 4.40 13.72
CA ALA A 30 -3.87 3.85 13.11
C ALA A 30 -3.67 3.46 11.63
N HIS A 31 -3.01 4.32 10.86
CA HIS A 31 -2.67 4.00 9.46
C HIS A 31 -1.68 2.83 9.35
N HIS A 32 -0.69 2.74 10.25
CA HIS A 32 0.23 1.62 10.32
C HIS A 32 -0.50 0.29 10.56
N GLU A 33 -1.43 0.24 11.52
CA GLU A 33 -2.24 -0.95 11.78
C GLU A 33 -3.06 -1.36 10.55
N VAL A 34 -3.66 -0.39 9.85
CA VAL A 34 -4.38 -0.66 8.60
C VAL A 34 -3.46 -1.20 7.49
N GLY A 35 -2.26 -0.63 7.33
CA GLY A 35 -1.27 -1.16 6.39
C GLY A 35 -0.92 -2.62 6.70
N SER A 36 -0.65 -2.91 7.97
CA SER A 36 -0.38 -4.26 8.47
C SER A 36 -1.53 -5.24 8.27
N TYR A 37 -2.78 -4.78 8.43
CA TYR A 37 -3.98 -5.58 8.17
C TYR A 37 -4.12 -5.90 6.68
N LEU A 38 -4.01 -4.90 5.79
CA LEU A 38 -4.13 -5.11 4.34
C LEU A 38 -3.02 -6.00 3.78
N ALA A 39 -1.80 -5.90 4.33
CA ALA A 39 -0.69 -6.78 3.96
C ALA A 39 -1.03 -8.25 4.20
N ARG A 40 -1.42 -8.59 5.43
CA ARG A 40 -1.75 -9.96 5.84
C ARG A 40 -2.99 -10.49 5.13
N GLU A 41 -4.02 -9.67 5.01
CA GLU A 41 -5.32 -10.12 4.50
C GLU A 41 -5.38 -10.14 2.97
N PHE A 42 -4.78 -9.18 2.27
CA PHE A 42 -4.96 -9.03 0.82
C PHE A 42 -3.67 -9.17 0.02
N VAL A 43 -2.57 -8.53 0.46
CA VAL A 43 -1.32 -8.57 -0.32
C VAL A 43 -0.77 -9.99 -0.40
N VAL A 44 -0.83 -10.75 0.70
CA VAL A 44 -0.44 -12.17 0.72
C VAL A 44 -1.25 -12.99 -0.30
N HIS A 45 -2.56 -12.76 -0.43
CA HIS A 45 -3.39 -13.46 -1.42
C HIS A 45 -3.07 -13.03 -2.86
N MET A 46 -2.68 -11.77 -3.08
CA MET A 46 -2.39 -11.23 -4.42
C MET A 46 -1.00 -11.63 -4.93
N ILE A 47 -0.02 -11.77 -4.04
CA ILE A 47 1.36 -12.11 -4.41
C ILE A 47 1.64 -13.60 -4.23
N GLY A 48 1.09 -14.22 -3.19
CA GLY A 48 1.38 -15.59 -2.78
C GLY A 48 2.40 -15.66 -1.64
N VAL A 49 2.57 -16.85 -1.10
CA VAL A 49 3.58 -17.17 -0.07
C VAL A 49 4.57 -18.17 -0.61
N GLU A 50 5.79 -18.15 -0.07
CA GLU A 50 6.80 -19.19 -0.28
C GLU A 50 7.26 -19.77 1.05
N THR A 51 7.75 -21.00 1.01
CA THR A 51 8.37 -21.66 2.16
C THR A 51 9.88 -21.39 2.20
N TYR A 52 10.44 -21.39 3.39
CA TYR A 52 11.89 -21.35 3.60
C TYR A 52 12.27 -22.15 4.86
N SER A 53 13.52 -22.60 4.95
CA SER A 53 14.00 -23.31 6.14
C SER A 53 14.17 -22.34 7.31
N ILE A 54 13.66 -22.73 8.48
CA ILE A 54 13.87 -22.03 9.75
C ILE A 54 14.35 -23.01 10.84
N PRO A 55 15.17 -22.56 11.79
CA PRO A 55 15.50 -23.36 12.96
C PRO A 55 14.26 -23.51 13.85
N HIS A 56 13.83 -24.74 14.09
CA HIS A 56 12.76 -25.05 15.03
C HIS A 56 13.30 -24.97 16.47
N VAL A 57 12.43 -24.60 17.42
CA VAL A 57 12.79 -24.50 18.84
C VAL A 57 13.29 -25.81 19.45
N GLN A 58 12.99 -26.95 18.83
CA GLN A 58 13.46 -28.28 19.24
C GLN A 58 14.84 -28.66 18.64
N GLY A 59 15.51 -27.76 17.93
CA GLY A 59 16.87 -27.95 17.41
C GLY A 59 16.98 -28.54 16.00
N ASN A 60 15.85 -28.92 15.39
CA ASN A 60 15.81 -29.36 13.98
C ASN A 60 15.39 -28.19 13.07
N ASP A 61 15.59 -28.31 11.77
CA ASP A 61 15.00 -27.36 10.81
C ASP A 61 13.52 -27.70 10.54
N THR A 62 12.70 -26.68 10.28
CA THR A 62 11.31 -26.80 9.83
C THR A 62 10.98 -25.77 8.75
N GLN A 63 9.79 -25.84 8.17
CA GLN A 63 9.33 -24.88 7.17
C GLN A 63 8.69 -23.66 7.84
N GLY A 64 9.23 -22.48 7.53
CA GLY A 64 8.59 -21.18 7.74
C GLY A 64 7.91 -20.69 6.47
N PHE A 65 7.16 -19.59 6.60
CA PHE A 65 6.46 -18.94 5.49
C PHE A 65 6.80 -17.46 5.42
N ARG A 66 6.87 -16.93 4.20
CA ARG A 66 7.08 -15.51 3.93
C ARG A 66 6.42 -15.12 2.60
N LEU A 67 6.44 -13.84 2.25
CA LEU A 67 5.86 -13.39 0.97
C LEU A 67 6.65 -13.99 -0.20
N LEU A 68 5.98 -14.41 -1.27
CA LEU A 68 6.65 -14.91 -2.47
C LEU A 68 7.59 -13.83 -3.04
N ASN A 69 8.87 -14.16 -3.22
CA ASN A 69 9.93 -13.22 -3.65
C ASN A 69 10.05 -11.98 -2.74
N GLU A 70 9.93 -12.12 -1.42
CA GLU A 70 9.89 -10.97 -0.49
C GLU A 70 11.10 -10.04 -0.64
N ALA A 71 12.31 -10.59 -0.71
CA ALA A 71 13.55 -9.82 -0.88
C ALA A 71 13.66 -9.12 -2.25
N GLN A 72 12.83 -9.53 -3.22
CA GLN A 72 12.72 -8.92 -4.55
C GLN A 72 11.41 -8.14 -4.70
N THR A 73 10.84 -7.70 -3.58
CA THR A 73 9.66 -6.85 -3.53
C THR A 73 10.07 -5.45 -3.09
N LEU A 74 9.60 -4.44 -3.82
CA LEU A 74 9.81 -3.03 -3.49
C LEU A 74 8.51 -2.42 -2.92
N ILE A 75 8.54 -1.93 -1.70
CA ILE A 75 7.46 -1.16 -1.06
C ILE A 75 7.71 0.32 -1.35
N VAL A 76 6.74 0.98 -2.00
CA VAL A 76 6.82 2.41 -2.31
C VAL A 76 5.73 3.17 -1.56
N ALA A 77 6.16 3.98 -0.60
CA ALA A 77 5.32 4.94 0.09
C ALA A 77 5.07 6.16 -0.81
N LEU A 78 3.82 6.37 -1.25
CA LEU A 78 3.46 7.56 -2.01
C LEU A 78 3.30 8.74 -1.05
N MET A 79 4.24 9.67 -1.16
CA MET A 79 4.40 10.73 -0.18
C MET A 79 3.33 11.81 -0.31
N ARG A 80 2.82 12.35 0.80
CA ARG A 80 3.21 12.06 2.20
C ARG A 80 2.29 11.05 2.89
N GLY A 81 1.04 10.98 2.48
CA GLY A 81 0.00 10.24 3.19
C GLY A 81 0.20 8.72 3.21
N GLY A 82 0.89 8.16 2.21
CA GLY A 82 1.13 6.72 2.12
C GLY A 82 2.12 6.16 3.15
N GLU A 83 3.01 6.97 3.70
CA GLU A 83 4.14 6.49 4.53
C GLU A 83 3.70 5.64 5.73
N PRO A 84 2.77 6.07 6.61
CA PRO A 84 2.45 5.28 7.79
C PRO A 84 1.84 3.92 7.46
N MET A 85 1.01 3.84 6.41
CA MET A 85 0.51 2.56 5.91
C MET A 85 1.62 1.70 5.31
N ALA A 86 2.54 2.32 4.56
CA ALA A 86 3.67 1.61 3.96
C ALA A 86 4.57 1.00 5.03
N LEU A 87 4.86 1.73 6.10
CA LEU A 87 5.58 1.20 7.27
C LEU A 87 4.84 0.01 7.89
N GLY A 88 3.51 0.09 7.96
CA GLY A 88 2.66 -1.03 8.38
C GLY A 88 2.81 -2.28 7.52
N VAL A 89 2.95 -2.12 6.20
CA VAL A 89 3.21 -3.22 5.25
C VAL A 89 4.63 -3.75 5.37
N SER A 90 5.63 -2.86 5.52
CA SER A 90 7.03 -3.23 5.70
C SER A 90 7.26 -4.02 6.99
N ALA A 91 6.52 -3.72 8.06
CA ALA A 91 6.55 -4.52 9.28
C ALA A 91 6.03 -5.96 9.09
N VAL A 92 5.23 -6.22 8.04
CA VAL A 92 4.77 -7.58 7.69
C VAL A 92 5.76 -8.28 6.77
N PHE A 93 6.43 -7.53 5.89
CA PHE A 93 7.36 -8.04 4.89
C PHE A 93 8.77 -7.46 5.12
N PRO A 94 9.46 -7.88 6.18
CA PRO A 94 10.71 -7.26 6.62
C PRO A 94 11.87 -7.39 5.62
N LEU A 95 11.81 -8.31 4.65
CA LEU A 95 12.85 -8.45 3.62
C LEU A 95 12.63 -7.53 2.42
N ALA A 96 11.43 -6.98 2.25
CA ALA A 96 11.13 -6.10 1.13
C ALA A 96 11.84 -4.76 1.27
N SER A 97 12.39 -4.24 0.17
CA SER A 97 13.02 -2.92 0.14
C SER A 97 11.98 -1.82 0.28
N PHE A 98 12.36 -0.68 0.85
CA PHE A 98 11.45 0.44 1.12
C PHE A 98 11.90 1.73 0.45
N LEU A 99 10.99 2.41 -0.27
CA LEU A 99 11.25 3.67 -0.96
C LEU A 99 10.15 4.70 -0.67
N HIS A 100 10.56 5.91 -0.31
CA HIS A 100 9.66 7.06 -0.29
C HIS A 100 9.64 7.71 -1.67
N ALA A 101 8.46 7.90 -2.27
CA ALA A 101 8.34 8.52 -3.58
C ALA A 101 7.22 9.55 -3.62
N LYS A 102 7.54 10.79 -4.01
CA LYS A 102 6.54 11.84 -4.26
C LYS A 102 6.06 11.83 -5.71
N VAL A 103 6.92 11.44 -6.63
CA VAL A 103 6.66 11.42 -8.08
C VAL A 103 7.22 10.13 -8.70
N PRO A 104 6.70 9.65 -9.85
CA PRO A 104 7.15 8.40 -10.45
C PRO A 104 8.65 8.36 -10.73
N LYS A 105 9.23 9.50 -11.15
CA LYS A 105 10.66 9.65 -11.43
C LYS A 105 11.60 9.42 -10.23
N THR A 106 11.06 9.35 -9.01
CA THR A 106 11.84 8.94 -7.83
C THR A 106 12.23 7.45 -7.90
N ILE A 107 11.42 6.64 -8.60
CA ILE A 107 11.77 5.25 -8.91
C ILE A 107 12.79 5.27 -10.05
N THR A 108 13.98 4.74 -9.81
CA THR A 108 15.05 4.65 -10.82
C THR A 108 15.17 3.22 -11.36
N LYS A 109 15.96 3.03 -12.42
CA LYS A 109 16.21 1.69 -12.98
C LYS A 109 16.87 0.77 -11.96
N GLU A 110 17.76 1.31 -11.14
CA GLU A 110 18.47 0.57 -10.09
C GLU A 110 17.49 0.04 -9.03
N HIS A 111 16.46 0.82 -8.68
CA HIS A 111 15.41 0.37 -7.76
C HIS A 111 14.57 -0.78 -8.32
N LEU A 112 14.42 -0.87 -9.64
CA LEU A 112 13.60 -1.89 -10.31
C LEU A 112 14.39 -3.13 -10.71
N ASN A 113 15.72 -3.03 -10.80
CA ASN A 113 16.56 -4.12 -11.27
C ASN A 113 16.41 -5.37 -10.38
N GLY A 114 16.04 -6.50 -10.98
CA GLY A 114 15.86 -7.78 -10.28
C GLY A 114 14.60 -7.88 -9.41
N MET A 115 13.80 -6.81 -9.30
CA MET A 115 12.53 -6.82 -8.58
C MET A 115 11.50 -7.69 -9.31
N LYS A 116 10.70 -8.41 -8.54
CA LYS A 116 9.60 -9.26 -9.02
C LYS A 116 8.25 -8.65 -8.72
N ALA A 117 8.15 -7.84 -7.67
CA ALA A 117 6.94 -7.15 -7.30
C ALA A 117 7.23 -5.73 -6.79
N ILE A 118 6.24 -4.86 -6.95
CA ILE A 118 6.19 -3.55 -6.34
C ILE A 118 4.84 -3.36 -5.65
N ILE A 119 4.87 -2.80 -4.44
CA ILE A 119 3.69 -2.47 -3.66
C ILE A 119 3.61 -0.94 -3.57
N LEU A 120 2.62 -0.34 -4.23
CA LEU A 120 2.40 1.11 -4.23
C LEU A 120 1.38 1.47 -3.15
N LEU A 121 1.74 2.34 -2.21
CA LEU A 121 0.89 2.66 -1.07
C LEU A 121 0.45 4.13 -1.01
N ASP A 122 -0.85 4.33 -0.88
CA ASP A 122 -1.44 5.65 -0.64
C ASP A 122 -2.53 5.61 0.44
N SER A 123 -2.59 6.62 1.29
CA SER A 123 -3.69 6.75 2.27
C SER A 123 -5.03 7.06 1.61
N VAL A 124 -5.05 7.90 0.56
CA VAL A 124 -6.28 8.37 -0.10
C VAL A 124 -6.04 8.47 -1.60
N ASN A 125 -6.52 7.47 -2.33
CA ASN A 125 -6.30 7.35 -3.76
C ASN A 125 -7.47 7.91 -4.58
N THR A 126 -7.24 9.05 -5.24
CA THR A 126 -8.15 9.69 -6.23
C THR A 126 -7.91 9.20 -7.67
N GLY A 127 -6.93 8.32 -7.86
CA GLY A 127 -6.61 7.61 -9.10
C GLY A 127 -5.52 8.24 -9.96
N GLY A 128 -5.28 9.55 -9.88
CA GLY A 128 -4.33 10.23 -10.76
C GLY A 128 -2.89 9.76 -10.54
N SER A 129 -2.34 10.07 -9.36
CA SER A 129 -0.94 9.78 -9.05
C SER A 129 -0.61 8.30 -9.16
N VAL A 130 -1.45 7.40 -8.63
CA VAL A 130 -1.19 5.95 -8.68
C VAL A 130 -1.11 5.43 -10.11
N VAL A 131 -1.96 5.92 -11.04
CA VAL A 131 -1.90 5.52 -12.45
C VAL A 131 -0.58 5.94 -13.09
N GLU A 132 -0.07 7.13 -12.80
CA GLU A 132 1.23 7.57 -13.31
C GLU A 132 2.38 6.67 -12.83
N PHE A 133 2.34 6.23 -11.56
CA PHE A 133 3.31 5.27 -11.03
C PHE A 133 3.20 3.90 -11.71
N ILE A 134 1.98 3.39 -11.93
CA ILE A 134 1.76 2.11 -12.64
C ILE A 134 2.36 2.18 -14.05
N GLN A 135 2.02 3.22 -14.80
CA GLN A 135 2.49 3.42 -16.17
C GLN A 135 4.02 3.57 -16.22
N PHE A 136 4.60 4.28 -15.26
CA PHE A 136 6.05 4.45 -15.16
C PHE A 136 6.77 3.13 -14.91
N VAL A 137 6.30 2.31 -13.98
CA VAL A 137 6.90 0.99 -13.70
C VAL A 137 6.77 0.08 -14.91
N ARG A 138 5.60 0.04 -15.54
CA ARG A 138 5.35 -0.77 -16.75
C ARG A 138 6.23 -0.38 -17.93
N ALA A 139 6.46 0.92 -18.12
CA ALA A 139 7.37 1.42 -19.15
C ALA A 139 8.82 0.97 -18.92
N ALA A 140 9.21 0.68 -17.67
CA ALA A 140 10.52 0.17 -17.33
C ALA A 140 10.60 -1.38 -17.42
N ASP A 141 9.63 -2.09 -16.84
CA ASP A 141 9.50 -3.55 -16.94
C ASP A 141 8.04 -3.98 -16.75
N ASN A 142 7.45 -4.53 -17.82
CA ASN A 142 6.07 -5.01 -17.82
C ASN A 142 5.86 -6.33 -17.05
N ASN A 143 6.93 -7.04 -16.67
CA ASN A 143 6.82 -8.30 -15.93
C ASN A 143 6.69 -8.09 -14.42
N ILE A 144 7.08 -6.92 -13.90
CA ILE A 144 6.99 -6.61 -12.47
C ILE A 144 5.52 -6.64 -12.06
N ARG A 145 5.19 -7.47 -11.07
CA ARG A 145 3.86 -7.49 -10.46
C ARG A 145 3.63 -6.19 -9.68
N ILE A 146 2.52 -5.53 -9.92
CA ILE A 146 2.16 -4.29 -9.24
C ILE A 146 0.96 -4.56 -8.32
N VAL A 147 1.12 -4.28 -7.03
CA VAL A 147 0.02 -4.30 -6.06
C VAL A 147 -0.18 -2.89 -5.54
N VAL A 148 -1.34 -2.31 -5.82
CA VAL A 148 -1.74 -1.03 -5.23
C VAL A 148 -2.47 -1.31 -3.93
N VAL A 149 -2.03 -0.67 -2.85
CA VAL A 149 -2.65 -0.74 -1.52
C VAL A 149 -3.10 0.65 -1.12
N ALA A 150 -4.38 0.81 -0.81
CA ALA A 150 -4.95 2.09 -0.45
C ALA A 150 -5.79 2.06 0.83
N GLY A 151 -5.64 3.09 1.66
CA GLY A 151 -6.53 3.29 2.82
C GLY A 151 -7.95 3.62 2.37
N VAL A 152 -8.08 4.55 1.43
CA VAL A 152 -9.36 4.92 0.82
C VAL A 152 -9.19 4.98 -0.69
N ILE A 153 -10.11 4.36 -1.42
CA ILE A 153 -10.26 4.51 -2.87
C ILE A 153 -11.56 5.24 -3.15
N GLN A 154 -11.51 6.30 -3.96
CA GLN A 154 -12.73 6.94 -4.46
C GLN A 154 -13.38 6.06 -5.53
N ALA A 155 -14.69 5.85 -5.44
CA ALA A 155 -15.42 4.95 -6.34
C ALA A 155 -15.22 5.32 -7.83
N SER A 156 -15.15 6.61 -8.14
CA SER A 156 -14.88 7.12 -9.49
C SER A 156 -13.48 6.76 -10.01
N SER A 157 -12.48 6.61 -9.14
CA SER A 157 -11.11 6.25 -9.53
C SER A 157 -10.94 4.78 -9.92
N ILE A 158 -11.87 3.91 -9.51
CA ILE A 158 -11.86 2.47 -9.85
C ILE A 158 -11.91 2.27 -11.38
N SER A 159 -12.63 3.12 -12.10
CA SER A 159 -12.71 3.06 -13.57
C SER A 159 -11.33 3.23 -14.24
N LYS A 160 -10.49 4.13 -13.70
CA LYS A 160 -9.11 4.36 -14.16
C LYS A 160 -8.25 3.13 -13.91
N PHE A 161 -8.35 2.54 -12.73
CA PHE A 161 -7.63 1.30 -12.43
C PHE A 161 -8.07 0.13 -13.32
N LYS A 162 -9.38 -0.03 -13.55
CA LYS A 162 -9.92 -1.04 -14.48
C LYS A 162 -9.44 -0.83 -15.92
N LYS A 163 -9.13 0.40 -16.32
CA LYS A 163 -8.51 0.68 -17.62
C LYS A 163 -7.08 0.13 -17.64
N GLU A 164 -6.27 0.46 -16.65
CA GLU A 164 -4.89 -0.03 -16.53
C GLU A 164 -4.81 -1.57 -16.45
N VAL A 165 -5.76 -2.23 -15.78
CA VAL A 165 -5.82 -3.70 -15.77
C VAL A 165 -6.14 -4.26 -17.16
N ARG A 166 -7.07 -3.65 -17.89
CA ARG A 166 -7.49 -4.13 -19.23
C ARG A 166 -6.42 -3.91 -20.30
N GLU A 167 -5.68 -2.82 -20.20
CA GLU A 167 -4.69 -2.42 -21.21
C GLU A 167 -3.29 -3.00 -20.97
N GLY A 168 -3.06 -3.59 -19.79
CA GLY A 168 -1.75 -4.12 -19.40
C GLY A 168 -1.74 -5.62 -19.14
N PRO A 169 -0.59 -6.15 -18.71
CA PRO A 169 -0.45 -7.55 -18.33
C PRO A 169 -1.30 -7.90 -17.08
N ASP A 170 -1.62 -9.18 -16.94
CA ASP A 170 -2.37 -9.74 -15.80
C ASP A 170 -1.49 -9.87 -14.54
N ASN A 171 -0.91 -8.75 -14.12
CA ASN A 171 -0.02 -8.64 -12.98
C ASN A 171 -0.28 -7.38 -12.14
N LEU A 172 -1.44 -6.75 -12.32
CA LEU A 172 -1.85 -5.55 -11.61
C LEU A 172 -3.03 -5.86 -10.68
N SER A 173 -2.84 -5.66 -9.37
CA SER A 173 -3.85 -5.91 -8.34
C SER A 173 -4.09 -4.70 -7.45
N LEU A 174 -5.27 -4.64 -6.84
CA LEU A 174 -5.73 -3.54 -5.99
C LEU A 174 -6.32 -4.06 -4.68
N ALA A 175 -5.77 -3.60 -3.57
CA ALA A 175 -6.25 -3.79 -2.22
C ALA A 175 -6.71 -2.44 -1.65
N ALA A 176 -7.94 -2.37 -1.15
CA ALA A 176 -8.47 -1.17 -0.52
C ALA A 176 -8.95 -1.47 0.90
N PHE A 177 -8.65 -0.61 1.86
CA PHE A 177 -9.32 -0.70 3.15
C PHE A 177 -10.77 -0.24 3.05
N ARG A 178 -11.04 0.84 2.33
CA ARG A 178 -12.40 1.33 2.08
C ARG A 178 -12.60 1.87 0.67
N ILE A 179 -13.79 1.63 0.11
CA ILE A 179 -14.30 2.36 -1.06
C ILE A 179 -15.17 3.53 -0.58
N SER A 180 -14.87 4.74 -1.03
CA SER A 180 -15.64 5.95 -0.73
C SER A 180 -16.42 6.40 -1.95
N HIS A 181 -17.75 6.53 -1.80
CA HIS A 181 -18.62 7.21 -2.77
C HIS A 181 -18.62 8.73 -2.57
N ASN A 182 -18.08 9.21 -1.45
CA ASN A 182 -17.83 10.62 -1.23
C ASN A 182 -16.49 11.00 -1.90
N GLU A 183 -16.53 11.93 -2.85
CA GLU A 183 -15.38 12.42 -3.60
C GLU A 183 -14.61 13.54 -2.88
N PHE A 184 -14.87 13.74 -1.59
CA PHE A 184 -14.16 14.72 -0.78
C PHE A 184 -12.64 14.46 -0.80
N LYS A 185 -11.90 15.44 -1.31
CA LYS A 185 -10.45 15.55 -1.17
C LYS A 185 -10.19 16.55 -0.06
N GLY A 186 -9.59 16.09 1.03
CA GLY A 186 -9.21 16.96 2.15
C GLY A 186 -8.30 18.09 1.68
N GLN A 187 -8.51 19.28 2.27
CA GLN A 187 -7.66 20.47 2.10
C GLN A 187 -7.37 21.07 3.48
N GLY A 188 -6.20 21.70 3.63
CA GLY A 188 -5.76 22.33 4.88
C GLY A 188 -5.87 21.38 6.09
N GLY A 189 -6.70 21.76 7.07
CA GLY A 189 -6.94 20.98 8.29
C GLY A 189 -7.63 19.61 8.11
N THR A 190 -8.20 19.34 6.93
CA THR A 190 -8.83 18.04 6.61
C THR A 190 -7.98 17.15 5.71
N ASP A 191 -6.83 17.66 5.23
CA ASP A 191 -5.89 16.87 4.45
C ASP A 191 -5.27 15.77 5.31
N THR A 192 -5.23 14.55 4.75
CA THR A 192 -4.73 13.39 5.49
C THR A 192 -3.23 13.51 5.75
N GLY A 193 -2.45 13.96 4.76
CA GLY A 193 -1.02 14.19 4.94
C GLY A 193 -0.75 15.19 6.07
N ASN A 194 -1.42 16.34 6.04
CA ASN A 194 -1.25 17.36 7.07
C ASN A 194 -1.65 16.88 8.47
N ARG A 195 -2.75 16.14 8.59
CA ARG A 195 -3.17 15.55 9.88
C ARG A 195 -2.19 14.50 10.38
N LEU A 196 -1.58 13.71 9.51
CA LEU A 196 -0.60 12.68 9.88
C LEU A 196 0.67 13.30 10.49
N PHE A 197 1.04 14.51 10.07
CA PHE A 197 2.30 15.15 10.50
C PHE A 197 2.09 16.45 11.30
N ASN A 198 0.86 16.76 11.71
CA ASN A 198 0.49 18.00 12.42
C ASN A 198 0.92 19.28 11.68
N THR A 199 0.87 19.27 10.35
CA THR A 199 1.19 20.42 9.50
C THR A 199 -0.08 21.06 8.90
N THR A 200 -1.18 21.08 9.64
CA THR A 200 -2.49 21.59 9.18
C THR A 200 -2.52 23.09 8.95
N TYR A 201 -1.48 23.81 9.37
CA TYR A 201 -1.26 25.23 9.10
C TYR A 201 -0.49 25.49 7.79
N MET A 202 0.05 24.44 7.16
CA MET A 202 0.69 24.53 5.85
C MET A 202 -0.36 24.24 4.79
N ASP A 203 -0.83 25.30 4.12
CA ASP A 203 -1.62 25.21 2.89
C ASP A 203 -0.70 25.18 1.66
#